data_AF-A0A537E0C6-F1
#
_entry.id   AF-A0A537E0C6-F1
#
_cell.length_a   1.000
_cell.length_b   1.000
_cell.length_c   1.000
_cell.angle_alpha   90.00
_cell.angle_beta   90.00
_cell.angle_gamma   90.00
#
_symmetry.space_group_name_H-M   'P 1'
#
loop_
_entity.id
_entity.type
_entity.pdbx_description
1 polymer ?
#
loop_
_entity_poly.entity_id
_entity_poly.type
_entity_poly.pdbx_seq_one_letter_code
_entity_poly.pdbx_strand_id
1 'polypeptide(L)'
;MAFVDGEPEKVEMVKAQIPDAHYTNWDQILERLEDVIKHPPEGPPKARSRLEGYAGALLPKKLGIRPGYTVSLVGAPPEFRQTLGELPENVVLRDGVRGQSNLTLWFAKSRRELEERLQHMRVYSKNAGLWILWPKQSSKLQTDLGQPVVREAGLAAGMVDFKICSIDKTWSGLRFSMKEK
;
A
#
# COMPACT_ATOMS: atom_id res chain seq x y z
N MET A 1 20.45 5.11 19.21
CA MET A 1 20.86 3.91 18.44
C MET A 1 22.11 4.27 17.66
N ALA A 2 23.20 3.51 17.78
CA ALA A 2 24.46 3.78 17.10
C ALA A 2 24.70 2.72 16.01
N PHE A 3 25.02 3.14 14.80
CA PHE A 3 25.47 2.27 13.71
C PHE A 3 26.99 2.29 13.66
N VAL A 4 27.60 1.10 13.65
CA VAL A 4 29.06 0.94 13.69
C VAL A 4 29.49 0.25 12.42
N ASP A 5 30.19 1.00 11.56
CA ASP A 5 30.68 0.56 10.25
C ASP A 5 29.61 0.05 9.26
N GLY A 6 30.01 -0.03 7.99
CA GLY A 6 29.18 -0.54 6.90
C GLY A 6 29.71 -0.13 5.52
N GLU A 7 29.22 -0.79 4.48
CA GLU A 7 29.57 -0.45 3.08
C GLU A 7 29.17 1.00 2.79
N PRO A 8 30.04 1.86 2.20
CA PRO A 8 29.85 3.31 2.15
C PRO A 8 28.50 3.74 1.56
N GLU A 9 28.10 3.12 0.44
CA GLU A 9 26.83 3.37 -0.24
C GLU A 9 25.62 3.02 0.64
N LYS A 10 25.72 1.95 1.44
CA LYS A 10 24.67 1.52 2.37
C LYS A 10 24.60 2.46 3.57
N VAL A 11 25.76 2.93 4.07
CA VAL A 11 25.83 3.88 5.20
C VAL A 11 25.27 5.24 4.80
N GLU A 12 25.55 5.72 3.59
CA GLU A 12 24.98 6.97 3.06
C GLU A 12 23.45 6.87 2.90
N MET A 13 22.95 5.75 2.36
CA MET A 13 21.51 5.50 2.28
C MET A 13 20.84 5.50 3.67
N VAL A 14 21.49 4.93 4.69
CA VAL A 14 20.95 4.89 6.05
C VAL A 14 21.03 6.27 6.72
N LYS A 15 22.10 7.05 6.49
CA LYS A 15 22.26 8.44 6.95
C LYS A 15 21.17 9.36 6.40
N ALA A 16 20.80 9.20 5.12
CA ALA A 16 19.71 9.95 4.51
C ALA A 16 18.33 9.58 5.09
N GLN A 17 18.17 8.37 5.64
CA GLN A 17 16.90 7.86 6.16
C GLN A 17 16.73 8.09 7.67
N ILE A 18 17.82 8.15 8.43
CA ILE A 18 17.83 8.34 9.88
C ILE A 18 18.92 9.35 10.24
N PRO A 19 18.76 10.64 9.91
CA PRO A 19 19.79 11.66 10.18
C PRO A 19 20.06 11.80 11.68
N ASP A 20 19.07 11.46 12.52
CA ASP A 20 19.13 11.55 13.97
C ASP A 20 19.82 10.32 14.62
N ALA A 21 20.31 9.36 13.83
CA ALA A 21 21.11 8.26 14.35
C ALA A 21 22.60 8.65 14.44
N HIS A 22 23.30 8.06 15.41
CA HIS A 22 24.74 8.24 15.52
C HIS A 22 25.45 7.19 14.65
N TYR A 23 26.41 7.62 13.84
CA TYR A 23 27.25 6.77 13.01
C TYR A 23 28.69 6.86 13.51
N THR A 24 29.30 5.73 13.80
CA THR A 24 30.68 5.64 14.29
C THR A 24 31.40 4.47 13.61
N ASN A 25 32.71 4.39 13.76
CA ASN A 25 33.51 3.22 13.39
C ASN A 25 33.91 2.43 14.65
N TRP A 26 34.50 1.24 14.45
CA TRP A 26 34.93 0.38 15.55
C TRP A 26 36.00 1.02 16.43
N ASP A 27 36.86 1.87 15.87
CA ASP A 27 37.95 2.52 16.61
C ASP A 27 37.43 3.57 17.61
N GLN A 28 36.29 4.20 17.33
CA GLN A 28 35.73 5.30 18.14
C GLN A 28 34.52 4.89 18.98
N ILE A 29 34.14 3.60 18.96
CA ILE A 29 32.90 3.14 19.58
C ILE A 29 32.90 3.32 21.11
N LEU A 30 34.04 3.14 21.78
CA LEU A 30 34.11 3.21 23.24
C LEU A 30 33.92 4.64 23.75
N GLU A 31 34.60 5.62 23.16
CA GLU A 31 34.41 7.04 23.48
C GLU A 31 32.97 7.51 23.19
N ARG A 32 32.41 7.04 22.07
CA ARG A 32 31.02 7.30 21.67
C ARG A 32 29.99 6.71 22.62
N LEU A 33 30.22 5.51 23.13
CA LEU A 33 29.32 4.86 24.09
C LEU A 33 29.27 5.66 25.40
N GLU A 34 30.42 6.16 25.87
CA GLU A 34 30.47 6.99 27.07
C GLU A 34 29.69 8.31 26.92
N ASP A 35 29.79 8.96 25.75
CA ASP A 35 29.06 10.19 25.45
C ASP A 35 27.53 9.96 25.40
N VAL A 36 27.09 8.87 24.76
CA VAL A 36 25.67 8.50 24.67
C VAL A 36 25.08 8.12 26.04
N ILE A 37 25.88 7.54 26.93
CA ILE A 37 25.47 7.25 28.32
C ILE A 37 25.32 8.56 29.11
N LYS A 38 26.20 9.54 28.92
CA LYS A 38 26.16 10.84 29.60
C LYS A 38 25.05 11.75 29.05
N HIS A 39 24.72 11.64 27.77
CA HIS A 39 23.72 12.44 27.07
C HIS A 39 22.73 11.53 26.31
N PRO A 40 21.73 10.94 26.99
CA PRO A 40 20.76 10.09 26.33
C PRO A 40 19.92 10.91 25.34
N PRO A 41 19.71 10.43 24.09
CA PRO A 41 18.85 11.11 23.14
C PRO A 41 17.39 11.13 23.63
N GLU A 42 16.69 12.23 23.39
CA GLU A 42 15.33 12.51 23.90
C GLU A 42 14.23 11.54 23.42
N GLY A 43 14.56 10.57 22.56
CA GLY A 43 13.67 9.50 22.14
C GLY A 43 14.32 8.52 21.16
N PRO A 44 13.68 7.38 20.86
CA PRO A 44 14.18 6.46 19.84
C PRO A 44 14.20 7.19 18.48
N PRO A 45 15.29 7.08 17.70
CA PRO A 45 15.36 7.69 16.38
C PRO A 45 14.21 7.16 15.53
N LYS A 46 13.37 8.07 15.02
CA LYS A 46 12.22 7.74 14.18
C LYS A 46 12.76 7.37 12.80
N ALA A 47 13.06 6.09 12.59
CA ALA A 47 13.36 5.60 11.26
C ALA A 47 12.15 5.89 10.35
N ARG A 48 12.31 6.77 9.34
CA ARG A 48 11.35 6.83 8.23
C ARG A 48 11.35 5.44 7.62
N SER A 49 10.18 4.82 7.52
CA SER A 49 10.12 3.43 7.08
C SER A 49 10.64 3.35 5.64
N ARG A 50 11.60 2.45 5.38
CA ARG A 50 12.13 2.16 4.04
C ARG A 50 11.02 1.86 3.01
N LEU A 51 9.83 1.50 3.48
CA LEU A 51 8.64 1.25 2.67
C LEU A 51 7.94 2.52 2.18
N GLU A 52 8.11 3.68 2.83
CA GLU A 52 7.40 4.91 2.49
C GLU A 52 7.93 5.57 1.21
N GLY A 53 9.23 5.45 0.92
CA GLY A 53 9.86 5.95 -0.31
C GLY A 53 9.78 5.01 -1.51
N TYR A 54 9.70 3.68 -1.28
CA TYR A 54 9.59 2.64 -2.32
C TYR A 54 8.15 2.26 -2.67
N ALA A 55 7.16 2.84 -1.98
CA ALA A 55 5.75 2.44 -2.12
C ALA A 55 5.23 2.65 -3.55
N GLY A 56 5.58 3.77 -4.20
CA GLY A 56 5.08 4.16 -5.52
C GLY A 56 5.42 3.15 -6.63
N ALA A 57 6.71 2.91 -6.90
CA ALA A 57 7.13 1.97 -7.95
C ALA A 57 6.71 0.51 -7.68
N LEU A 58 6.51 0.13 -6.41
CA LEU A 58 6.07 -1.21 -6.05
C LEU A 58 4.54 -1.38 -6.07
N LEU A 59 3.76 -0.30 -5.98
CA LEU A 59 2.30 -0.40 -5.84
C LEU A 59 1.63 -0.96 -7.10
N PRO A 60 1.92 -0.49 -8.34
CA PRO A 60 1.36 -1.09 -9.54
C PRO A 60 1.67 -2.59 -9.64
N LYS A 61 2.91 -2.98 -9.33
CA LYS A 61 3.32 -4.39 -9.29
C LYS A 61 2.58 -5.19 -8.20
N LYS A 62 2.38 -4.62 -7.01
CA LYS A 62 1.58 -5.23 -5.92
C LYS A 62 0.12 -5.42 -6.34
N LEU A 63 -0.47 -4.43 -7.00
CA LEU A 63 -1.83 -4.50 -7.54
C LEU A 63 -1.96 -5.48 -8.71
N GLY A 64 -0.83 -5.81 -9.35
CA GLY A 64 -0.76 -6.69 -10.52
C GLY A 64 -1.13 -5.97 -11.81
N ILE A 65 -0.84 -4.67 -11.89
CA ILE A 65 -0.95 -3.86 -13.11
C ILE A 65 0.22 -4.26 -14.03
N ARG A 66 -0.08 -4.56 -15.30
CA ARG A 66 0.90 -4.96 -16.32
C ARG A 66 0.91 -3.95 -17.48
N PRO A 67 1.95 -3.93 -18.32
CA PRO A 67 1.96 -3.11 -19.53
C PRO A 67 0.71 -3.31 -20.39
N GLY A 68 0.21 -2.24 -20.99
CA GLY A 68 -1.00 -2.24 -21.82
C GLY A 68 -2.32 -2.38 -21.06
N TYR A 69 -2.30 -2.44 -19.71
CA TYR A 69 -3.53 -2.56 -18.94
C TYR A 69 -4.36 -1.29 -18.96
N THR A 70 -5.66 -1.45 -19.14
CA THR A 70 -6.63 -0.44 -18.77
C THR A 70 -7.17 -0.71 -17.37
N VAL A 71 -6.94 0.23 -16.45
CA VAL A 71 -7.32 0.12 -15.03
C VAL A 71 -8.47 1.07 -14.74
N SER A 72 -9.59 0.53 -14.26
CA SER A 72 -10.75 1.30 -13.81
C SER A 72 -10.62 1.68 -12.35
N LEU A 73 -10.75 2.97 -12.05
CA LEU A 73 -10.73 3.56 -10.72
C LEU A 73 -12.15 3.97 -10.31
N VAL A 74 -12.74 3.30 -9.33
CA VAL A 74 -14.13 3.55 -8.91
C VAL A 74 -14.14 4.12 -7.51
N GLY A 75 -14.56 5.38 -7.37
CA GLY A 75 -14.58 6.07 -6.07
C GLY A 75 -13.20 6.42 -5.52
N ALA A 76 -12.16 6.32 -6.35
CA ALA A 76 -10.79 6.62 -5.96
C ALA A 76 -10.66 8.09 -5.50
N PRO A 77 -9.87 8.35 -4.45
CA PRO A 77 -9.62 9.72 -4.04
C PRO A 77 -8.74 10.43 -5.10
N PRO A 78 -8.85 11.75 -5.27
CA PRO A 78 -8.17 12.49 -6.34
C PRO A 78 -6.65 12.27 -6.39
N GLU A 79 -6.03 12.13 -5.22
CA GLU A 79 -4.59 11.91 -5.04
C GLU A 79 -4.12 10.49 -5.40
N PHE A 80 -5.04 9.53 -5.57
CA PHE A 80 -4.65 8.13 -5.76
C PHE A 80 -3.81 7.89 -7.01
N ARG A 81 -4.02 8.67 -8.07
CA ARG A 81 -3.21 8.61 -9.29
C ARG A 81 -1.74 8.91 -9.00
N GLN A 82 -1.47 9.80 -8.05
CA GLN A 82 -0.11 10.12 -7.59
C GLN A 82 0.42 8.99 -6.69
N THR A 83 -0.43 8.40 -5.84
CA THR A 83 -0.08 7.25 -5.00
C THR A 83 0.37 6.04 -5.82
N LEU A 84 -0.22 5.82 -7.00
CA LEU A 84 0.21 4.76 -7.92
C LEU A 84 1.64 4.94 -8.45
N GLY A 85 2.18 6.17 -8.44
CA GLY A 85 3.50 6.46 -8.93
C GLY A 85 3.66 6.17 -10.42
N GLU A 86 4.87 5.74 -10.81
CA GLU A 86 5.20 5.37 -12.18
C GLU A 86 4.45 4.10 -12.61
N LEU A 87 3.70 4.21 -13.71
CA LEU A 87 2.93 3.09 -14.26
C LEU A 87 3.75 2.33 -15.32
N PRO A 88 3.51 1.03 -15.49
CA PRO A 88 4.04 0.28 -16.62
C PRO A 88 3.66 0.90 -17.98
N GLU A 89 4.43 0.57 -19.01
CA GLU A 89 4.23 1.09 -20.36
C GLU A 89 2.79 0.88 -20.87
N ASN A 90 2.24 1.89 -21.54
CA ASN A 90 0.91 1.85 -22.16
C ASN A 90 -0.26 1.53 -21.21
N VAL A 91 -0.09 1.78 -19.90
CA VAL A 91 -1.19 1.67 -18.93
C VAL A 91 -2.10 2.89 -19.01
N VAL A 92 -3.42 2.65 -19.04
CA VAL A 92 -4.44 3.70 -19.07
C VAL A 92 -5.29 3.65 -17.80
N LEU A 93 -5.30 4.73 -17.02
CA LEU A 93 -6.19 4.89 -15.87
C LEU A 93 -7.49 5.58 -16.29
N ARG A 94 -8.64 4.97 -15.98
CA ARG A 94 -9.97 5.53 -16.27
C ARG A 94 -10.80 5.65 -15.00
N ASP A 95 -11.56 6.74 -14.89
CA ASP A 95 -12.51 6.90 -13.80
C ASP A 95 -13.81 6.14 -14.12
N GLY A 96 -14.29 5.40 -13.12
CA GLY A 96 -15.45 4.53 -13.24
C GLY A 96 -15.20 3.27 -14.05
N VAL A 97 -16.28 2.52 -14.25
CA VAL A 97 -16.32 1.31 -15.05
C VAL A 97 -17.01 1.63 -16.38
N ARG A 98 -16.26 1.49 -17.49
CA ARG A 98 -16.75 1.72 -18.86
C ARG A 98 -16.19 0.65 -19.79
N GLY A 99 -17.06 -0.16 -20.39
CA GLY A 99 -16.65 -1.26 -21.26
C GLY A 99 -15.76 -2.29 -20.55
N GLN A 100 -14.85 -2.90 -21.30
CA GLN A 100 -13.87 -3.85 -20.76
C GLN A 100 -12.67 -3.08 -20.17
N SER A 101 -12.26 -3.47 -18.96
CA SER A 101 -11.02 -3.08 -18.30
C SER A 101 -10.24 -4.36 -17.99
N ASN A 102 -8.92 -4.26 -17.72
CA ASN A 102 -8.06 -5.39 -17.34
C ASN A 102 -7.91 -5.53 -15.82
N LEU A 103 -8.17 -4.45 -15.07
CA LEU A 103 -8.21 -4.44 -13.61
C LEU A 103 -9.20 -3.38 -13.13
N THR A 104 -9.96 -3.67 -12.08
CA THR A 104 -10.83 -2.67 -11.43
C THR A 104 -10.39 -2.46 -9.98
N LEU A 105 -10.16 -1.21 -9.60
CA LEU A 105 -9.86 -0.77 -8.24
C LEU A 105 -11.08 -0.01 -7.72
N TRP A 106 -11.85 -0.63 -6.82
CA TRP A 106 -13.04 -0.03 -6.24
C TRP A 106 -12.81 0.36 -4.79
N PHE A 107 -12.93 1.65 -4.51
CA PHE A 107 -12.81 2.25 -3.19
C PHE A 107 -14.19 2.33 -2.54
N ALA A 108 -14.52 1.35 -1.71
CA ALA A 108 -15.73 1.32 -0.91
C ALA A 108 -15.48 2.01 0.42
N LYS A 109 -16.34 2.95 0.80
CA LYS A 109 -16.17 3.75 2.03
C LYS A 109 -17.05 3.28 3.20
N SER A 110 -18.06 2.46 2.91
CA SER A 110 -18.97 1.93 3.93
C SER A 110 -19.49 0.54 3.58
N ARG A 111 -19.94 -0.20 4.59
CA ARG A 111 -20.65 -1.47 4.44
C ARG A 111 -21.90 -1.31 3.58
N ARG A 112 -22.67 -0.25 3.79
CA ARG A 112 -23.86 0.05 2.99
C ARG A 112 -23.52 0.16 1.50
N GLU A 113 -22.48 0.93 1.16
CA GLU A 113 -22.04 1.06 -0.23
C GLU A 113 -21.58 -0.29 -0.80
N LEU A 114 -20.86 -1.08 -0.01
CA LEU A 114 -20.41 -2.42 -0.39
C LEU A 114 -21.63 -3.29 -0.74
N GLU A 115 -22.60 -3.40 0.15
CA GLU A 115 -23.80 -4.22 -0.03
C GLU A 115 -24.65 -3.78 -1.24
N GLU A 116 -24.89 -2.48 -1.39
CA GLU A 116 -25.71 -1.93 -2.49
C GLU A 116 -25.07 -2.16 -3.87
N ARG A 117 -23.73 -2.08 -3.96
CA ARG A 117 -23.02 -2.04 -5.26
C ARG A 117 -22.33 -3.34 -5.63
N LEU A 118 -22.10 -4.25 -4.68
CA LEU A 118 -21.28 -5.45 -4.93
C LEU A 118 -21.82 -6.33 -6.06
N GLN A 119 -23.14 -6.47 -6.19
CA GLN A 119 -23.75 -7.26 -7.26
C GLN A 119 -23.47 -6.68 -8.66
N HIS A 120 -23.36 -5.36 -8.77
CA HIS A 120 -22.95 -4.70 -10.00
C HIS A 120 -21.43 -4.82 -10.22
N MET A 121 -20.65 -4.63 -9.15
CA MET A 121 -19.19 -4.62 -9.23
C MET A 121 -18.57 -6.00 -9.47
N ARG A 122 -19.20 -7.09 -8.99
CA ARG A 122 -18.67 -8.46 -9.16
C ARG A 122 -18.55 -8.89 -10.62
N VAL A 123 -19.31 -8.27 -11.55
CA VAL A 123 -19.21 -8.61 -12.98
C VAL A 123 -17.81 -8.30 -13.51
N TYR A 124 -17.16 -7.27 -12.96
CA TYR A 124 -15.81 -6.91 -13.38
C TYR A 124 -14.78 -7.96 -12.95
N SER A 125 -14.98 -8.66 -11.83
CA SER A 125 -14.06 -9.72 -11.36
C SER A 125 -13.96 -10.93 -12.30
N LYS A 126 -14.94 -11.12 -13.21
CA LYS A 126 -14.92 -12.15 -14.27
C LYS A 126 -13.87 -11.86 -15.34
N ASN A 127 -13.84 -10.60 -15.80
CA ASN A 127 -13.06 -10.20 -16.97
C ASN A 127 -11.67 -9.69 -16.55
N ALA A 128 -11.60 -9.13 -15.33
CA ALA A 128 -10.49 -8.34 -14.86
C ALA A 128 -10.52 -8.29 -13.34
N GLY A 129 -9.53 -8.90 -12.67
CA GLY A 129 -9.54 -9.03 -11.20
C GLY A 129 -10.03 -7.76 -10.49
N LEU A 130 -10.93 -7.94 -9.52
CA LEU A 130 -11.56 -6.84 -8.79
C LEU A 130 -10.82 -6.64 -7.47
N TRP A 131 -10.23 -5.47 -7.28
CA TRP A 131 -9.81 -5.03 -5.96
C TRP A 131 -10.95 -4.27 -5.30
N ILE A 132 -11.31 -4.68 -4.08
CA ILE A 132 -12.13 -3.90 -3.16
C ILE A 132 -11.19 -3.27 -2.14
N LEU A 133 -11.15 -1.94 -2.12
CA LEU A 133 -10.30 -1.13 -1.26
C LEU A 133 -11.19 -0.46 -0.22
N TRP A 134 -10.77 -0.49 1.04
CA TRP A 134 -11.48 0.14 2.14
C TRP A 134 -10.50 0.97 2.99
N PRO A 135 -10.99 2.03 3.67
CA PRO A 135 -10.14 2.78 4.59
C PRO A 135 -9.71 1.89 5.75
N LYS A 136 -8.49 2.06 6.21
CA LYS A 136 -7.98 1.41 7.41
C LYS A 136 -8.64 2.00 8.64
N GLN A 137 -8.80 1.17 9.67
CA GLN A 137 -9.26 1.60 10.99
C GLN A 137 -8.32 2.65 11.62
N SER A 138 -7.03 2.63 11.27
CA SER A 138 -6.05 3.64 11.69
C SER A 138 -6.05 4.92 10.84
N SER A 139 -6.88 5.00 9.80
CA SER A 139 -6.95 6.19 8.94
C SER A 139 -7.84 7.26 9.56
N LYS A 140 -7.77 8.49 9.06
CA LYS A 140 -8.68 9.57 9.48
C LYS A 140 -10.09 9.45 8.89
N LEU A 141 -10.31 8.50 7.98
CA LEU A 141 -11.62 8.28 7.36
C LEU A 141 -12.44 7.34 8.24
N GLN A 142 -13.66 7.78 8.59
CA GLN A 142 -14.61 6.90 9.25
C GLN A 142 -15.03 5.78 8.31
N THR A 143 -15.02 4.55 8.81
CA THR A 143 -15.36 3.34 8.05
C THR A 143 -15.85 2.27 9.00
N ASP A 144 -16.95 1.62 8.61
CA ASP A 144 -17.47 0.39 9.22
C ASP A 144 -16.99 -0.86 8.45
N LEU A 145 -16.07 -0.68 7.50
CA LEU A 145 -15.42 -1.76 6.75
C LEU A 145 -14.13 -2.23 7.42
N GLY A 146 -13.91 -3.54 7.33
CA GLY A 146 -12.67 -4.21 7.67
C GLY A 146 -12.45 -5.40 6.77
N GLN A 147 -11.28 -6.02 6.85
CA GLN A 147 -10.96 -7.21 6.07
C GLN A 147 -12.03 -8.32 6.19
N PRO A 148 -12.53 -8.69 7.39
CA PRO A 148 -13.51 -9.77 7.52
C PRO A 148 -14.79 -9.46 6.74
N VAL A 149 -15.33 -8.24 6.90
CA VAL A 149 -16.55 -7.78 6.23
C VAL A 149 -16.41 -7.82 4.70
N VAL A 150 -15.29 -7.31 4.18
CA VAL A 150 -15.04 -7.30 2.73
C VAL A 150 -14.88 -8.71 2.17
N ARG A 151 -14.17 -9.59 2.90
CA ARG A 151 -14.02 -11.00 2.52
C ARG A 151 -15.36 -11.72 2.51
N GLU A 152 -16.11 -11.65 3.61
CA GLU A 152 -17.42 -12.31 3.74
C GLU A 152 -18.38 -11.88 2.64
N ALA A 153 -18.48 -10.57 2.37
CA ALA A 153 -19.30 -10.04 1.30
C ALA A 153 -18.87 -10.59 -0.08
N GLY A 154 -17.57 -10.60 -0.36
CA GLY A 154 -17.04 -11.11 -1.62
C GLY A 154 -17.30 -12.60 -1.83
N LEU A 155 -17.10 -13.42 -0.79
CA LEU A 155 -17.40 -14.85 -0.81
C LEU A 155 -18.90 -15.11 -1.00
N ALA A 156 -19.76 -14.37 -0.29
CA ALA A 156 -21.22 -14.45 -0.45
C ALA A 156 -21.67 -14.06 -1.88
N ALA A 157 -20.92 -13.19 -2.56
CA ALA A 157 -21.17 -12.83 -3.96
C ALA A 157 -20.69 -13.89 -4.98
N GLY A 158 -20.09 -15.00 -4.52
CA GLY A 158 -19.58 -16.10 -5.35
C GLY A 158 -18.18 -15.88 -5.91
N MET A 159 -17.40 -14.97 -5.31
CA MET A 159 -16.00 -14.73 -5.66
C MET A 159 -15.06 -15.50 -4.73
N VAL A 160 -13.79 -15.57 -5.11
CA VAL A 160 -12.69 -16.06 -4.28
C VAL A 160 -11.66 -14.95 -4.09
N ASP A 161 -11.14 -14.78 -2.88
CA ASP A 161 -10.03 -13.88 -2.62
C ASP A 161 -8.68 -14.58 -2.75
N PHE A 162 -7.68 -13.87 -3.27
CA PHE A 162 -6.34 -14.47 -3.47
C PHE A 162 -5.18 -13.55 -3.10
N LYS A 163 -5.43 -12.26 -2.87
CA LYS A 163 -4.38 -11.32 -2.47
C LYS A 163 -4.92 -10.18 -1.64
N ILE A 164 -4.29 -9.93 -0.50
CA ILE A 164 -4.51 -8.73 0.32
C ILE A 164 -3.23 -7.90 0.37
N CYS A 165 -3.35 -6.58 0.35
CA CYS A 165 -2.22 -5.72 0.69
C CYS A 165 -2.64 -4.35 1.23
N SER A 166 -1.71 -3.73 1.96
CA SER A 166 -1.76 -2.29 2.23
C SER A 166 -1.48 -1.53 0.94
N ILE A 167 -2.32 -0.55 0.63
CA ILE A 167 -2.18 0.31 -0.55
C ILE A 167 -1.32 1.52 -0.19
N ASP A 168 -1.72 2.25 0.83
CA ASP A 168 -1.01 3.39 1.41
C ASP A 168 -1.33 3.50 2.92
N LYS A 169 -1.14 4.68 3.52
CA LYS A 169 -1.46 4.91 4.94
C LYS A 169 -2.96 4.86 5.24
N THR A 170 -3.79 5.10 4.24
CA THR A 170 -5.24 5.26 4.35
C THR A 170 -5.98 4.01 3.93
N TRP A 171 -5.54 3.29 2.90
CA TRP A 171 -6.30 2.23 2.24
C TRP A 171 -5.66 0.86 2.37
N SER A 172 -6.49 -0.16 2.59
CA SER A 172 -6.17 -1.57 2.39
C SER A 172 -6.99 -2.10 1.23
N GLY A 173 -6.53 -3.16 0.57
CA GLY A 173 -7.25 -3.77 -0.54
C GLY A 173 -7.21 -5.29 -0.50
N LEU A 174 -8.30 -5.92 -0.95
CA LEU A 174 -8.46 -7.36 -1.15
C LEU A 174 -8.87 -7.61 -2.59
N ARG A 175 -8.15 -8.50 -3.26
CA ARG A 175 -8.37 -8.85 -4.66
C ARG A 175 -9.19 -10.13 -4.77
N PHE A 176 -10.19 -10.05 -5.63
CA PHE A 176 -11.14 -11.10 -5.93
C PHE A 176 -11.12 -11.49 -7.41
N SER A 177 -11.43 -12.75 -7.66
CA SER A 177 -11.81 -13.29 -8.97
C SER A 177 -13.09 -14.09 -8.83
N MET A 178 -13.81 -14.34 -9.92
CA MET A 178 -14.90 -15.31 -9.86
C MET A 178 -14.36 -16.71 -9.64
N LYS A 179 -15.12 -17.52 -8.89
CA LYS A 179 -14.85 -18.95 -8.78
C LYS A 179 -15.06 -19.58 -10.16
N GLU A 180 -14.05 -20.25 -10.70
CA GLU A 180 -14.22 -21.14 -11.86
C GLU A 180 -15.18 -22.27 -11.46
N LYS A 181 -16.16 -22.57 -12.34
CA LYS A 181 -17.14 -23.63 -12.12
C LYS A 181 -16.54 -24.98 -12.43
#